data_AF-A0A932S0C4-F1
#
_entry.id   AF-A0A932S0C4-F1
#
_cell.length_a   1.000
_cell.length_b   1.000
_cell.length_c   1.000
_cell.angle_alpha   90.00
_cell.angle_beta   90.00
_cell.angle_gamma   90.00
#
_symmetry.space_group_name_H-M   'P 1'
#
loop_
_entity.id
_entity.type
_entity.pdbx_description
1 polymer ?
#
loop_
_entity_poly.entity_id
_entity_poly.type
_entity_poly.pdbx_seq_one_letter_code
_entity_poly.pdbx_strand_id
1 'polypeptide(L)'
;MRILVALSISILFCNFFPQAARADSGKTPLSRCERSNEKTIVSLSTSQQGFRVNNLYTSKSLNTKSRSSLAGDFVIGLTALESKTMIDIGGAIWADRETGGECFAAKIKIQLIYEPIDVF
;
A
#
# COMPACT_ATOMS: atom_id res chain seq x y z
N MET A 1 -40.25 -15.19 -76.84
CA MET A 1 -39.94 -16.57 -76.41
C MET A 1 -38.56 -16.53 -75.76
N ARG A 2 -38.44 -15.99 -74.54
CA ARG A 2 -38.50 -16.67 -73.23
C ARG A 2 -37.37 -17.70 -73.03
N ILE A 3 -36.56 -17.39 -72.01
CA ILE A 3 -35.78 -18.30 -71.13
C ILE A 3 -34.33 -18.58 -71.55
N LEU A 4 -33.38 -17.88 -70.90
CA LEU A 4 -32.15 -18.43 -70.28
C LEU A 4 -31.23 -17.27 -69.83
N VAL A 5 -31.58 -16.61 -68.72
CA VAL A 5 -30.67 -15.73 -67.96
C VAL A 5 -30.84 -16.11 -66.50
N ALA A 6 -30.04 -17.07 -66.01
CA ALA A 6 -29.95 -17.36 -64.58
C ALA A 6 -28.82 -18.37 -64.30
N LEU A 7 -27.56 -18.05 -64.60
CA LEU A 7 -26.44 -18.86 -64.08
C LEU A 7 -25.09 -18.13 -64.14
N SER A 8 -24.97 -16.96 -63.53
CA SER A 8 -23.66 -16.30 -63.38
C SER A 8 -23.55 -15.27 -62.25
N ILE A 9 -24.52 -15.18 -61.32
CA ILE A 9 -24.47 -14.19 -60.22
C ILE A 9 -24.62 -14.92 -58.88
N SER A 10 -23.59 -15.67 -58.45
CA SER A 10 -23.54 -16.21 -57.08
C SER A 10 -22.16 -16.16 -56.41
N ILE A 11 -21.14 -15.52 -57.00
CA ILE A 11 -19.78 -15.49 -56.40
C ILE A 11 -19.33 -14.07 -56.01
N LEU A 12 -20.08 -13.01 -56.35
CA LEU A 12 -19.65 -11.62 -56.11
C LEU A 12 -20.26 -10.94 -54.86
N PHE A 13 -20.86 -11.68 -53.93
CA PHE A 13 -21.53 -11.09 -52.75
C PHE A 13 -21.03 -11.55 -51.37
N CYS A 14 -19.88 -12.22 -51.30
CA CYS A 14 -19.31 -12.68 -50.01
C CYS A 14 -18.06 -11.91 -49.56
N ASN A 15 -17.81 -10.70 -50.06
CA ASN A 15 -16.69 -9.85 -49.63
C ASN A 15 -17.12 -8.54 -48.93
N PHE A 16 -18.41 -8.36 -48.67
CA PHE A 16 -18.92 -7.24 -47.87
C PHE A 16 -19.37 -7.71 -46.49
N PHE A 17 -18.50 -8.46 -45.80
CA PHE A 17 -18.65 -8.60 -44.36
C PHE A 17 -18.04 -7.36 -43.71
N PRO A 18 -18.83 -6.46 -43.09
CA PRO A 18 -18.26 -5.40 -42.29
C PRO A 18 -17.47 -6.07 -41.18
N GLN A 19 -16.16 -5.85 -41.20
CA GLN A 19 -15.25 -6.28 -40.16
C GLN A 19 -15.75 -5.60 -38.88
N ALA A 20 -16.42 -6.36 -38.02
CA ALA A 20 -16.86 -5.87 -36.72
C ALA A 20 -15.62 -5.28 -36.05
N ALA A 21 -15.65 -3.96 -35.85
CA ALA A 21 -14.66 -3.27 -35.05
C ALA A 21 -14.59 -4.03 -33.74
N ARG A 22 -13.48 -4.74 -33.49
CA ARG A 22 -13.20 -5.27 -32.17
C ARG A 22 -13.24 -4.05 -31.26
N ALA A 23 -14.26 -3.96 -30.41
CA ALA A 23 -14.20 -3.09 -29.27
C ALA A 23 -12.92 -3.51 -28.55
N ASP A 24 -11.87 -2.68 -28.65
CA ASP A 24 -10.77 -2.72 -27.72
C ASP A 24 -11.45 -2.65 -26.37
N SER A 25 -11.49 -3.78 -25.65
CA SER A 25 -12.20 -3.89 -24.39
C SER A 25 -11.48 -2.92 -23.48
N GLY A 26 -12.06 -1.73 -23.38
CA GLY A 26 -11.35 -0.50 -23.08
C GLY A 26 -10.49 -0.72 -21.86
N LYS A 27 -9.18 -0.63 -22.04
CA LYS A 27 -8.26 -0.62 -20.91
C LYS A 27 -8.72 0.53 -20.03
N THR A 28 -9.24 0.21 -18.85
CA THR A 28 -9.56 1.22 -17.86
C THR A 28 -8.26 1.97 -17.52
N PRO A 29 -8.31 3.25 -17.14
CA PRO A 29 -7.12 3.98 -16.70
C PRO A 29 -6.30 3.20 -15.65
N LEU A 30 -6.98 2.52 -14.74
CA LEU A 30 -6.36 1.63 -13.75
C LEU A 30 -5.58 0.48 -14.39
N SER A 31 -6.17 -0.26 -15.33
CA SER A 31 -5.49 -1.37 -16.02
C SER A 31 -4.27 -0.93 -16.85
N ARG A 32 -4.21 0.35 -17.25
CA ARG A 32 -3.03 0.93 -17.91
C ARG A 32 -1.90 1.21 -16.93
N CYS A 33 -2.23 1.74 -15.75
CA CYS A 33 -1.25 1.92 -14.69
C CYS A 33 -0.72 0.56 -14.17
N GLU A 34 -1.56 -0.47 -14.05
CA GLU A 34 -1.13 -1.81 -13.62
C GLU A 34 -0.19 -2.53 -14.60
N ARG A 35 -0.07 -2.06 -15.85
CA ARG A 35 0.80 -2.67 -16.87
C ARG A 35 2.30 -2.42 -16.63
N SER A 36 2.62 -1.45 -15.77
CA SER A 36 4.00 -1.19 -15.36
C SER A 36 4.51 -2.33 -14.48
N ASN A 37 5.80 -2.66 -14.59
CA ASN A 37 6.45 -3.63 -13.70
C ASN A 37 6.63 -3.08 -12.26
N GLU A 38 6.39 -1.79 -12.05
CA GLU A 38 6.41 -1.16 -10.74
C GLU A 38 5.17 -1.56 -9.94
N LYS A 39 5.39 -2.30 -8.85
CA LYS A 39 4.33 -2.79 -7.97
C LYS A 39 4.23 -1.93 -6.72
N THR A 40 3.00 -1.77 -6.23
CA THR A 40 2.75 -1.27 -4.89
C THR A 40 3.25 -2.31 -3.88
N ILE A 41 4.17 -1.89 -2.99
CA ILE A 41 4.75 -2.76 -1.97
C ILE A 41 4.51 -2.15 -0.61
N VAL A 42 3.93 -2.94 0.30
CA VAL A 42 3.79 -2.58 1.71
C VAL A 42 4.67 -3.51 2.52
N SER A 43 5.70 -2.97 3.17
CA SER A 43 6.59 -3.72 4.05
C SER A 43 6.35 -3.31 5.49
N LEU A 44 5.99 -4.29 6.32
CA LEU A 44 5.78 -4.11 7.75
C LEU A 44 6.86 -4.89 8.50
N SER A 45 7.60 -4.22 9.38
CA SER A 45 8.62 -4.86 10.21
C SER A 45 8.54 -4.38 11.65
N THR A 46 8.74 -5.30 12.59
CA THR A 46 8.68 -5.02 14.02
C THR A 46 9.97 -5.49 14.70
N SER A 47 10.53 -4.67 15.59
CA SER A 47 11.68 -5.03 16.44
C SER A 47 11.30 -4.88 17.91
N GLN A 48 11.58 -5.89 18.72
CA GLN A 48 11.33 -5.91 20.17
C GLN A 48 12.63 -6.19 20.92
N GLN A 49 12.92 -5.41 21.97
CA GLN A 49 14.24 -5.40 22.62
C GLN A 49 14.22 -5.83 24.11
N GLY A 50 13.18 -6.55 24.55
CA GLY A 50 13.10 -7.09 25.91
C GLY A 50 12.91 -6.00 26.98
N PHE A 51 13.54 -6.18 28.15
CA PHE A 51 13.45 -5.24 29.27
C PHE A 51 14.82 -4.97 29.92
N ARG A 52 14.95 -3.81 30.58
CA ARG A 52 16.09 -3.43 31.42
C ARG A 52 15.59 -3.03 32.79
N VAL A 53 16.27 -3.48 33.84
CA VAL A 53 15.94 -3.13 35.23
C VAL A 53 16.97 -2.12 35.74
N ASN A 54 16.52 -1.00 36.28
CA ASN A 54 17.37 0.05 36.83
C ASN A 54 16.92 0.44 38.24
N ASN A 55 17.63 -0.13 39.23
CA ASN A 55 17.35 0.07 40.66
C ASN A 55 18.02 1.33 41.24
N LEU A 56 18.52 2.25 40.42
CA LEU A 56 19.19 3.48 40.89
C LEU A 56 18.20 4.59 41.26
N TYR A 57 16.90 4.39 41.02
CA TYR A 57 15.87 5.37 41.31
C TYR A 57 15.39 5.28 42.75
N THR A 58 15.29 6.44 43.40
CA THR A 58 14.69 6.54 44.73
C THR A 58 13.18 6.61 44.63
N SER A 59 12.46 6.18 45.67
CA SER A 59 11.00 6.30 45.76
C SER A 59 10.50 7.73 45.53
N LYS A 60 11.27 8.74 45.97
CA LYS A 60 10.97 10.16 45.71
C LYS A 60 10.98 10.50 44.22
N SER A 61 11.97 10.00 43.48
CA SER A 61 12.08 10.19 42.02
C SER A 61 10.96 9.45 41.29
N LEU A 62 10.61 8.25 41.73
CA LEU A 62 9.52 7.46 41.17
C LEU A 62 8.15 8.11 41.42
N ASN A 63 7.90 8.62 42.62
CA ASN A 63 6.67 9.38 42.93
C ASN A 63 6.49 10.56 41.97
N THR A 64 7.57 11.29 41.65
CA THR A 64 7.51 12.43 40.71
C THR A 64 7.14 12.00 39.28
N LYS A 65 7.51 10.79 38.88
CA LYS A 65 7.20 10.22 37.55
C LYS A 65 5.83 9.54 37.49
N SER A 66 5.28 9.14 38.63
CA SER A 66 3.96 8.51 38.72
C SER A 66 2.86 9.55 38.53
N ARG A 67 1.86 9.23 37.69
CA ARG A 67 0.66 10.08 37.53
C ARG A 67 -0.33 9.95 38.70
N SER A 68 -0.15 8.98 39.58
CA SER A 68 -1.15 8.62 40.60
C SER A 68 -0.63 8.62 42.04
N SER A 69 0.56 9.18 42.33
CA SER A 69 1.04 9.23 43.72
C SER A 69 0.44 10.40 44.49
N LEU A 70 -0.12 10.15 45.66
CA LEU A 70 -0.55 11.17 46.61
C LEU A 70 0.56 11.49 47.62
N ALA A 71 0.37 12.57 48.38
CA ALA A 71 1.28 12.91 49.47
C ALA A 71 1.26 11.81 50.54
N GLY A 72 2.42 11.20 50.82
CA GLY A 72 2.57 10.07 51.74
C GLY A 72 2.71 8.71 51.07
N ASP A 73 2.47 8.62 49.75
CA ASP A 73 2.68 7.37 49.00
C ASP A 73 4.16 7.12 48.72
N PHE A 74 4.51 5.84 48.59
CA PHE A 74 5.85 5.40 48.18
C PHE A 74 5.73 4.47 46.98
N VAL A 75 6.06 4.98 45.80
CA VAL A 75 6.18 4.18 44.58
C VAL A 75 7.48 3.39 44.67
N ILE A 76 7.33 2.06 44.66
CA ILE A 76 8.42 1.09 44.74
C ILE A 76 8.90 0.61 43.37
N GLY A 77 8.16 0.92 42.31
CA GLY A 77 8.61 0.68 40.96
C GLY A 77 7.69 1.27 39.88
N LEU A 78 8.26 1.50 38.71
CA LEU A 78 7.56 2.00 37.52
C LEU A 78 8.05 1.28 36.26
N THR A 79 7.11 0.91 35.40
CA THR A 79 7.40 0.37 34.08
C THR A 79 7.15 1.45 33.03
N ALA A 80 8.16 1.76 32.22
CA ALA A 80 8.05 2.67 31.08
C ALA A 80 8.23 1.91 29.76
N LEU A 81 7.33 2.17 28.81
CA LEU A 81 7.40 1.64 27.46
C LEU A 81 7.48 2.81 26.47
N GLU A 82 8.50 2.80 25.63
CA GLU A 82 8.64 3.72 24.50
C GLU A 82 8.50 2.95 23.18
N SER A 83 7.64 3.45 22.30
CA SER A 83 7.46 2.93 20.95
C SER A 83 7.72 4.01 19.92
N LYS A 84 8.46 3.66 18.87
CA LYS A 84 8.78 4.54 17.75
C LYS A 84 8.22 3.95 16.47
N THR A 85 7.38 4.71 15.80
CA THR A 85 6.83 4.36 14.48
C THR A 85 7.53 5.18 13.43
N MET A 86 8.22 4.50 12.50
CA MET A 86 8.83 5.12 11.33
C MET A 86 8.03 4.73 10.10
N ILE A 87 7.58 5.73 9.34
CA ILE A 87 6.82 5.55 8.10
C ILE A 87 7.64 6.18 6.97
N ASP A 88 7.98 5.37 5.97
CA ASP A 88 8.64 5.80 4.75
C ASP A 88 7.70 5.52 3.57
N ILE A 89 7.43 6.55 2.78
CA ILE A 89 6.51 6.53 1.65
C ILE A 89 7.27 7.01 0.42
N GLY A 90 7.50 6.09 -0.50
CA GLY A 90 8.09 6.36 -1.81
C GLY A 90 7.26 5.72 -2.91
N GLY A 91 7.84 5.62 -4.10
CA GLY A 91 7.17 5.03 -5.25
C GLY A 91 7.59 5.65 -6.56
N ALA A 92 7.36 4.93 -7.65
CA ALA A 92 7.54 5.50 -8.98
C ALA A 92 6.28 6.26 -9.40
N ILE A 93 6.47 7.44 -9.98
CA ILE A 93 5.41 8.21 -10.65
C ILE A 93 5.73 8.21 -12.13
N TRP A 94 4.73 7.95 -12.98
CA TRP A 94 4.87 8.05 -14.42
C TRP A 94 3.56 8.50 -15.07
N ALA A 95 3.65 9.14 -16.24
CA ALA A 95 2.48 9.56 -16.98
C ALA A 95 1.82 8.40 -17.75
N ASP A 96 0.49 8.38 -17.75
CA ASP A 96 -0.31 7.58 -18.67
C ASP A 96 -0.16 8.17 -20.07
N ARG A 97 0.42 7.39 -20.99
CA ARG A 97 0.70 7.83 -22.37
C ARG A 97 -0.57 8.11 -23.19
N GLU A 98 -1.71 7.55 -22.81
CA GLU A 98 -2.97 7.74 -23.55
C GLU A 98 -3.77 8.96 -23.09
N THR A 99 -3.72 9.29 -21.79
CA THR A 99 -4.59 10.34 -21.21
C THR A 99 -3.82 11.54 -20.66
N GLY A 100 -2.49 11.42 -20.51
CA GLY A 100 -1.68 12.42 -19.81
C GLY A 100 -1.90 12.47 -18.30
N GLY A 101 -2.72 11.57 -17.73
CA GLY A 101 -2.88 11.43 -16.29
C GLY A 101 -1.64 10.85 -15.62
N GLU A 102 -1.59 10.87 -14.28
CA GLU A 102 -0.46 10.35 -13.51
C GLU A 102 -0.79 8.96 -12.91
N CYS A 103 0.11 8.01 -13.12
CA CYS A 103 0.12 6.72 -12.45
C CYS A 103 1.14 6.74 -11.31
N PHE A 104 0.79 6.12 -10.18
CA PHE A 104 1.64 6.04 -8.99
C PHE A 104 1.70 4.61 -8.44
N ALA A 105 2.91 4.07 -8.25
CA ALA A 105 3.13 2.80 -7.55
C ALA A 105 3.76 3.05 -6.18
N ALA A 106 2.92 3.09 -5.14
CA ALA A 106 3.35 3.42 -3.79
C ALA A 106 4.20 2.29 -3.17
N LYS A 107 5.35 2.65 -2.61
CA LYS A 107 6.17 1.80 -1.75
C LYS A 107 6.10 2.35 -0.34
N ILE A 108 5.35 1.67 0.52
CA ILE A 108 5.12 2.07 1.90
C ILE A 108 5.90 1.11 2.81
N LYS A 109 6.86 1.64 3.56
CA LYS A 109 7.60 0.89 4.58
C LYS A 109 7.23 1.42 5.95
N ILE A 110 6.67 0.54 6.78
CA ILE A 110 6.28 0.84 8.15
C ILE A 110 7.17 0.02 9.06
N GLN A 111 7.93 0.70 9.92
CA GLN A 111 8.79 0.08 10.92
C GLN A 111 8.30 0.45 12.31
N LEU A 112 8.01 -0.58 13.11
CA LEU A 112 7.60 -0.42 14.50
C LEU A 112 8.76 -0.87 15.39
N ILE A 113 9.38 0.09 16.07
CA ILE A 113 10.54 -0.13 16.93
C ILE A 113 10.06 0.02 18.38
N TYR A 114 10.11 -1.07 19.13
CA TYR A 114 9.92 -1.05 20.57
C TYR A 114 11.29 -0.96 21.23
N GLU A 115 11.54 0.14 21.93
CA GLU A 115 12.73 0.24 22.78
C GLU A 115 12.61 -0.73 23.96
N PRO A 116 13.71 -1.08 24.63
CA PRO A 116 13.66 -1.95 25.79
C PRO A 116 12.72 -1.36 26.85
N ILE A 117 11.86 -2.19 27.43
CA ILE A 117 11.00 -1.77 28.54
C ILE A 117 11.91 -1.42 29.73
N ASP A 118 11.82 -0.19 30.22
CA ASP A 118 12.55 0.21 31.43
C ASP A 118 11.69 -0.08 32.66
N VAL A 119 12.26 -0.84 33.59
CA VAL A 119 11.69 -1.12 34.91
C VAL A 119 12.56 -0.42 35.95
N PHE A 120 11.99 0.54 36.66
CA PHE A 120 12.63 1.30 37.72
C PHE A 120 12.06 0.94 39.08
#